data_AF-A0A1G8KXZ1-F1
#
_entry.id   AF-A0A1G8KXZ1-F1
#
_cell.length_a   1.000
_cell.length_b   1.000
_cell.length_c   1.000
_cell.angle_alpha   90.00
_cell.angle_beta   90.00
_cell.angle_gamma   90.00
#
_symmetry.space_group_name_H-M   'P 1'
#
loop_
_entity.id
_entity.type
_entity.pdbx_description
1 polymer ?
#
loop_
_entity_poly.entity_id
_entity_poly.type
_entity_poly.pdbx_seq_one_letter_code
_entity_poly.pdbx_strand_id
1 'polypeptide(L)'
;MRSEQEIMDLVLSVAKEDHRVRTVGMNGSRTDSNVPKDPFQDYDIAYLVEDIKSFIDDPQWIDIFGKRMITQTPENMAMFPPELGGRFSYLMLFTDGNHIDLTLVPIEEKDEYCYEDGLTVILLDKDNRLPSIPSPTDKEYWVKKPSSQIFTDCCNEFWWGRHT
;
A
#
# COMPACT_ATOMS: atom_id res chain seq x y z
N MET A 1 16.99 12.59 2.28
CA MET A 1 15.73 11.85 2.48
C MET A 1 14.71 12.85 2.99
N ARG A 2 13.58 13.00 2.30
CA ARG A 2 12.41 13.71 2.82
C ARG A 2 11.92 13.01 4.10
N SER A 3 11.50 13.78 5.08
CA SER A 3 10.92 13.31 6.33
C SER A 3 9.53 12.71 6.13
N GLU A 4 9.05 11.98 7.15
CA GLU A 4 7.68 11.44 7.19
C GLU A 4 6.64 12.54 6.94
N GLN A 5 6.79 13.70 7.60
CA GLN A 5 5.89 14.83 7.42
C GLN A 5 5.89 15.33 5.96
N GLU A 6 7.07 15.47 5.34
CA GLU A 6 7.16 15.93 3.94
C GLU A 6 6.53 14.94 2.96
N ILE A 7 6.67 13.63 3.18
CA ILE A 7 6.03 12.61 2.34
C ILE A 7 4.52 12.63 2.54
N MET A 8 4.04 12.68 3.78
CA MET A 8 2.61 12.69 4.09
C MET A 8 1.91 13.95 3.57
N ASP A 9 2.56 15.11 3.71
CA ASP A 9 2.04 16.37 3.16
C ASP A 9 1.94 16.32 1.64
N LEU A 10 2.94 15.73 0.98
CA LEU A 10 2.94 15.55 -0.48
C LEU A 10 1.83 14.58 -0.93
N VAL A 11 1.68 13.45 -0.26
CA VAL A 11 0.60 12.48 -0.54
C VAL A 11 -0.77 13.14 -0.38
N LEU A 12 -0.96 13.93 0.67
CA LEU A 12 -2.23 14.61 0.90
C LEU A 12 -2.44 15.78 -0.06
N SER A 13 -1.39 16.50 -0.47
CA SER A 13 -1.52 17.61 -1.42
C SER A 13 -1.93 17.12 -2.79
N VAL A 14 -1.27 16.07 -3.30
CA VAL A 14 -1.62 15.42 -4.57
C VAL A 14 -3.08 14.99 -4.57
N ALA A 15 -3.48 14.28 -3.51
CA ALA A 15 -4.86 13.83 -3.37
C ALA A 15 -5.86 14.97 -3.27
N LYS A 16 -5.54 16.08 -2.59
CA LYS A 16 -6.44 17.25 -2.48
C LYS A 16 -6.61 17.97 -3.81
N GLU A 17 -5.53 18.13 -4.58
CA GLU A 17 -5.51 18.84 -5.87
C GLU A 17 -6.13 18.01 -6.99
N ASP A 18 -5.96 16.69 -6.98
CA ASP A 18 -6.56 15.81 -7.98
C ASP A 18 -8.00 15.45 -7.61
N HIS A 19 -8.95 15.96 -8.40
CA HIS A 19 -10.39 15.73 -8.19
C HIS A 19 -10.81 14.25 -8.35
N ARG A 20 -10.01 13.46 -9.08
CA ARG A 20 -10.25 12.03 -9.32
C ARG A 20 -10.02 11.19 -8.07
N VAL A 21 -9.15 11.66 -7.17
CA VAL A 21 -8.93 11.03 -5.86
C VAL A 21 -10.01 11.48 -4.89
N ARG A 22 -10.78 10.53 -4.35
CA ARG A 22 -11.89 10.78 -3.42
C ARG A 22 -11.49 10.52 -1.97
N THR A 23 -10.72 9.46 -1.75
CA THR A 23 -10.25 9.03 -0.43
C THR A 23 -8.76 8.71 -0.47
N VAL A 24 -8.07 9.00 0.62
CA VAL A 24 -6.72 8.50 0.88
C VAL A 24 -6.77 7.62 2.12
N GLY A 25 -6.36 6.37 1.96
CA GLY A 25 -6.06 5.46 3.06
C GLY A 25 -4.56 5.18 3.14
N MET A 26 -4.13 4.69 4.30
CA MET A 26 -2.79 4.17 4.53
C MET A 26 -2.88 2.86 5.30
N ASN A 27 -2.03 1.92 4.92
CA ASN A 27 -1.96 0.57 5.48
C ASN A 27 -0.56 0.32 6.08
N GLY A 28 -0.30 -0.93 6.44
CA GLY A 28 1.04 -1.42 6.71
C GLY A 28 1.65 -0.90 8.01
N SER A 29 2.96 -1.11 8.13
CA SER A 29 3.65 -0.99 9.42
C SER A 29 3.68 0.44 10.00
N ARG A 30 3.43 1.47 9.19
CA ARG A 30 3.39 2.88 9.65
C ARG A 30 2.12 3.24 10.42
N THR A 31 1.05 2.49 10.25
CA THR A 31 -0.19 2.67 11.02
C THR A 31 -0.22 1.85 12.31
N ASP A 32 0.73 0.91 12.45
CA ASP A 32 0.85 0.06 13.63
C ASP A 32 1.57 0.78 14.77
N SER A 33 0.83 1.07 15.84
CA SER A 33 1.38 1.69 17.05
C SER A 33 2.33 0.78 17.85
N ASN A 34 2.33 -0.53 17.59
CA ASN A 34 3.16 -1.52 18.28
C ASN A 34 4.56 -1.66 17.64
N VAL A 35 4.74 -1.18 16.41
CA VAL A 35 6.00 -1.28 15.67
C VAL A 35 6.81 0.01 15.85
N PRO A 36 8.12 -0.08 16.21
CA PRO A 36 8.98 1.08 16.25
C PRO A 36 9.08 1.72 14.86
N LYS A 37 8.85 3.03 14.78
CA LYS A 37 9.04 3.77 13.53
C LYS A 37 10.49 3.73 13.09
N ASP A 38 10.72 3.44 11.81
CA ASP A 38 12.05 3.47 11.22
C ASP A 38 12.07 4.14 9.82
N PRO A 39 13.25 4.61 9.36
CA PRO A 39 13.37 5.36 8.10
C PRO A 39 13.18 4.52 6.83
N PHE A 40 13.20 3.19 6.95
CA PHE A 40 13.13 2.25 5.83
C PHE A 40 11.73 1.67 5.63
N GLN A 41 10.78 1.93 6.54
CA GLN A 41 9.38 1.58 6.32
C GLN A 41 8.85 2.30 5.06
N ASP A 42 8.13 1.57 4.25
CA ASP A 42 7.34 2.08 3.14
C ASP A 42 6.18 2.94 3.59
N TYR A 43 5.63 3.71 2.65
CA TYR A 43 4.31 4.30 2.76
C TYR A 43 3.36 3.49 1.88
N ASP A 44 2.59 2.60 2.50
CA ASP A 44 1.49 1.87 1.86
C ASP A 44 0.28 2.80 1.71
N ILE A 45 0.16 3.47 0.57
CA ILE A 45 -0.87 4.47 0.30
C ILE A 45 -1.94 3.88 -0.62
N ALA A 46 -3.21 4.07 -0.27
CA ALA A 46 -4.32 3.78 -1.17
C ALA A 46 -5.03 5.07 -1.58
N TYR A 47 -5.15 5.29 -2.89
CA TYR A 47 -6.03 6.31 -3.45
C TYR A 47 -7.28 5.63 -4.00
N LEU A 48 -8.43 5.91 -3.39
CA LEU A 48 -9.70 5.47 -3.94
C LEU A 48 -10.18 6.50 -4.95
N VAL A 49 -10.42 6.05 -6.17
CA VAL A 49 -10.64 6.91 -7.34
C VAL A 49 -11.87 6.49 -8.14
N GLU A 50 -12.50 7.43 -8.83
CA GLU A 50 -13.65 7.16 -9.71
C GLU A 50 -13.24 6.56 -11.07
N ASP A 51 -12.04 6.90 -11.56
CA ASP A 51 -11.56 6.47 -12.88
C ASP A 51 -10.08 6.10 -12.82
N ILE A 52 -9.80 4.82 -12.56
CA ILE A 52 -8.44 4.25 -12.57
C ILE A 52 -7.79 4.39 -13.95
N LYS A 53 -8.56 4.20 -15.02
CA LYS A 53 -8.03 4.22 -16.38
C LYS A 53 -7.38 5.56 -16.70
N SER A 54 -7.97 6.67 -16.24
CA SER A 54 -7.37 8.00 -16.41
C SER A 54 -5.97 8.15 -15.80
N PHE A 55 -5.62 7.37 -14.77
CA PHE A 55 -4.28 7.36 -14.19
C PHE A 55 -3.32 6.44 -14.95
N ILE A 56 -3.82 5.29 -15.44
CA ILE A 56 -3.03 4.34 -16.23
C ILE A 56 -2.67 4.92 -17.59
N ASP A 57 -3.62 5.64 -18.22
CA ASP A 57 -3.42 6.24 -19.55
C ASP A 57 -2.44 7.43 -19.52
N ASP A 58 -2.21 8.05 -18.36
CA ASP A 58 -1.22 9.13 -18.15
C ASP A 58 -0.29 8.83 -16.96
N PRO A 59 0.62 7.86 -17.06
CA PRO A 59 1.43 7.39 -15.94
C PRO A 59 2.46 8.43 -15.45
N GLN A 60 2.60 9.58 -16.11
CA GLN A 60 3.50 10.65 -15.65
C GLN A 60 2.96 11.41 -14.43
N TRP A 61 1.68 11.20 -14.07
CA TRP A 61 1.08 11.84 -12.90
C TRP A 61 1.87 11.54 -11.60
N ILE A 62 2.50 10.37 -11.49
CA ILE A 62 3.34 9.99 -10.34
C ILE A 62 4.70 10.73 -10.28
N ASP A 63 5.07 11.51 -11.29
CA ASP A 63 6.33 12.26 -11.31
C ASP A 63 6.37 13.35 -10.22
N ILE A 64 5.21 13.82 -9.77
CA ILE A 64 5.06 14.78 -8.68
C ILE A 64 5.61 14.26 -7.35
N PHE A 65 5.65 12.93 -7.15
CA PHE A 65 6.24 12.33 -5.96
C PHE A 65 7.77 12.39 -5.93
N GLY A 66 8.40 12.84 -7.01
CA GLY A 66 9.84 13.11 -7.09
C GLY A 66 10.62 12.09 -7.91
N LYS A 67 11.95 12.25 -7.89
CA LYS A 67 12.84 11.45 -8.72
C LYS A 67 12.94 10.02 -8.21
N ARG A 68 12.51 9.06 -9.04
CA ARG A 68 12.52 7.62 -8.75
C ARG A 68 13.85 6.98 -9.17
N MET A 69 14.33 6.04 -8.37
CA MET A 69 15.43 5.15 -8.71
C MET A 69 14.93 3.92 -9.48
N ILE A 70 13.81 3.35 -9.04
CA ILE A 70 13.12 2.25 -9.72
C ILE A 70 11.62 2.36 -9.47
N THR A 71 10.84 1.88 -10.43
CA THR A 71 9.38 1.79 -10.34
C THR A 71 8.93 0.46 -10.89
N GLN A 72 7.97 -0.17 -10.22
CA GLN A 72 7.28 -1.37 -10.69
C GLN A 72 5.78 -1.12 -10.75
N THR A 73 5.14 -1.72 -11.75
CA THR A 73 3.68 -1.75 -11.91
C THR A 73 3.28 -3.21 -12.10
N PRO A 74 3.14 -4.00 -11.02
CA PRO A 74 2.86 -5.43 -11.08
C PRO A 74 1.70 -5.79 -12.03
N GLU A 75 0.64 -4.99 -12.03
CA GLU A 75 -0.55 -5.21 -12.87
C GLU A 75 -0.32 -4.96 -14.36
N ASN A 76 0.84 -4.40 -14.74
CA ASN A 76 1.26 -4.14 -16.12
C ASN A 76 2.56 -4.87 -16.48
N MET A 77 2.86 -5.98 -15.82
CA MET A 77 4.01 -6.82 -16.15
C MET A 77 3.62 -7.95 -17.11
N ALA A 78 4.54 -8.28 -18.02
CA ALA A 78 4.39 -9.46 -18.89
C ALA A 78 4.84 -10.77 -18.20
N MET A 79 5.66 -10.66 -17.15
CA MET A 79 6.24 -11.83 -16.47
C MET A 79 5.24 -12.53 -15.55
N PHE A 80 4.34 -11.76 -14.91
CA PHE A 80 3.32 -12.26 -13.99
C PHE A 80 1.97 -11.67 -14.38
N PRO A 81 0.88 -12.45 -14.34
CA PRO A 81 -0.46 -11.90 -14.57
C PRO A 81 -0.85 -10.93 -13.45
N PRO A 82 -1.73 -9.94 -13.72
CA PRO A 82 -2.27 -9.08 -12.68
C PRO A 82 -3.13 -9.89 -11.68
N GLU A 83 -2.92 -9.66 -10.37
CA GLU A 83 -3.63 -10.38 -9.30
C GLU A 83 -4.56 -9.48 -8.48
N LEU A 84 -4.40 -8.15 -8.53
CA LEU A 84 -5.18 -7.19 -7.72
C LEU A 84 -6.57 -6.86 -8.28
N GLY A 85 -7.08 -7.66 -9.22
CA GLY A 85 -8.41 -7.47 -9.80
C GLY A 85 -8.56 -6.13 -10.53
N GLY A 86 -9.47 -5.28 -10.05
CA GLY A 86 -9.73 -3.95 -10.61
C GLY A 86 -8.75 -2.85 -10.17
N ARG A 87 -7.85 -3.16 -9.23
CA ARG A 87 -6.88 -2.20 -8.66
C ARG A 87 -5.62 -2.11 -9.50
N PHE A 88 -4.82 -1.09 -9.26
CA PHE A 88 -3.54 -0.88 -9.95
C PHE A 88 -2.50 -0.27 -9.01
N SER A 89 -1.30 -0.85 -8.94
CA SER A 89 -0.26 -0.43 -8.00
C SER A 89 0.98 0.16 -8.68
N TYR A 90 1.59 1.12 -7.99
CA TYR A 90 2.88 1.71 -8.30
C TYR A 90 3.81 1.51 -7.11
N LEU A 91 4.79 0.62 -7.24
CA LEU A 91 5.83 0.42 -6.23
C LEU A 91 7.01 1.32 -6.58
N MET A 92 7.30 2.31 -5.75
CA MET A 92 8.19 3.42 -6.10
C MET A 92 9.29 3.61 -5.05
N LEU A 93 10.53 3.34 -5.45
CA LEU A 93 11.71 3.66 -4.64
C LEU A 93 12.37 4.93 -5.17
N PHE A 94 12.48 5.94 -4.32
CA PHE A 94 12.97 7.28 -4.67
C PHE A 94 14.46 7.44 -4.47
N THR A 95 15.08 8.40 -5.18
CA THR A 95 16.52 8.67 -5.07
C THR A 95 16.95 9.19 -3.70
N ASP A 96 16.00 9.65 -2.88
CA ASP A 96 16.24 10.10 -1.52
C ASP A 96 16.10 8.97 -0.49
N GLY A 97 15.79 7.75 -0.93
CA GLY A 97 15.70 6.52 -0.15
C GLY A 97 14.30 6.17 0.36
N ASN A 98 13.31 7.06 0.20
CA ASN A 98 11.92 6.76 0.57
C ASN A 98 11.31 5.73 -0.38
N HIS A 99 10.39 4.91 0.14
CA HIS A 99 9.64 3.89 -0.61
C HIS A 99 8.13 4.15 -0.48
N ILE A 100 7.41 4.32 -1.59
CA ILE A 100 5.94 4.48 -1.57
C ILE A 100 5.36 3.37 -2.42
N ASP A 101 4.48 2.57 -1.80
CA ASP A 101 3.64 1.59 -2.46
C ASP A 101 2.25 2.20 -2.59
N LEU A 102 1.94 2.71 -3.79
CA LEU A 102 0.69 3.41 -4.06
C LEU A 102 -0.25 2.51 -4.83
N THR A 103 -1.42 2.20 -4.25
CA THR A 103 -2.49 1.45 -4.89
C THR A 103 -3.65 2.36 -5.26
N LEU A 104 -4.06 2.31 -6.52
CA LEU A 104 -5.31 2.85 -7.01
C LEU A 104 -6.42 1.82 -6.80
N VAL A 105 -7.45 2.22 -6.06
CA VAL A 105 -8.60 1.37 -5.72
C VAL A 105 -9.86 1.98 -6.31
N PRO A 106 -10.76 1.21 -6.96
CA PRO A 106 -12.04 1.76 -7.40
C PRO A 106 -12.84 2.25 -6.19
N ILE A 107 -13.46 3.43 -6.28
CA ILE A 107 -14.25 3.97 -5.16
C ILE A 107 -15.45 3.08 -4.81
N GLU A 108 -15.88 2.22 -5.73
CA GLU A 108 -16.91 1.20 -5.54
C GLU A 108 -16.48 0.14 -4.51
N GLU A 109 -15.17 -0.09 -4.36
CA GLU A 109 -14.59 -1.06 -3.41
C GLU A 109 -14.34 -0.45 -2.01
N LYS A 110 -14.77 0.81 -1.76
CA LYS A 110 -14.47 1.51 -0.49
C LYS A 110 -14.84 0.73 0.77
N ASP A 111 -15.94 -0.02 0.74
CA ASP A 111 -16.41 -0.77 1.91
C ASP A 111 -15.52 -1.99 2.14
N GLU A 112 -15.08 -2.67 1.08
CA GLU A 112 -14.14 -3.78 1.16
C GLU A 112 -12.77 -3.29 1.65
N TYR A 113 -12.25 -2.24 1.02
CA TYR A 113 -10.98 -1.61 1.41
C TYR A 113 -10.94 -1.20 2.89
N CYS A 114 -12.04 -0.65 3.42
CA CYS A 114 -12.11 -0.24 4.82
C CYS A 114 -12.04 -1.39 5.84
N TYR A 115 -12.22 -2.64 5.41
CA TYR A 115 -12.31 -3.80 6.30
C TYR A 115 -11.38 -4.97 5.93
N GLU A 116 -10.66 -4.89 4.81
CA GLU A 116 -9.78 -5.98 4.33
C GLU A 116 -8.48 -6.13 5.13
N ASP A 117 -8.01 -5.05 5.78
CA ASP A 117 -6.76 -5.04 6.55
C ASP A 117 -6.96 -4.30 7.88
N GLY A 118 -6.65 -4.98 8.98
CA GLY A 118 -6.70 -4.45 10.34
C GLY A 118 -5.81 -3.22 10.57
N LEU A 119 -4.84 -2.90 9.71
CA LEU A 119 -3.94 -1.75 9.82
C LEU A 119 -4.40 -0.52 9.00
N THR A 120 -5.63 -0.52 8.47
CA THR A 120 -6.13 0.59 7.66
C THR A 120 -6.36 1.87 8.48
N VAL A 121 -5.86 3.01 8.00
CA VAL A 121 -6.13 4.36 8.52
C VAL A 121 -6.58 5.27 7.38
N ILE A 122 -7.73 5.95 7.54
CA ILE A 122 -8.18 6.97 6.59
C ILE A 122 -7.50 8.30 6.90
N LEU A 123 -6.82 8.87 5.90
CA LEU A 123 -6.11 10.14 5.97
C LEU A 123 -6.93 11.31 5.38
N LEU A 124 -7.77 11.01 4.37
CA LEU A 124 -8.64 11.98 3.71
C LEU A 124 -9.90 11.28 3.20
N ASP A 125 -11.07 11.86 3.46
CA ASP A 125 -12.34 11.50 2.81
C ASP A 125 -13.01 12.80 2.33
N LYS A 126 -13.01 13.03 1.01
CA LYS A 126 -13.62 14.24 0.43
C LYS A 126 -15.14 14.18 0.42
N ASP A 127 -15.71 12.98 0.44
CA ASP A 127 -17.15 12.77 0.28
C ASP A 127 -17.88 12.59 1.61
N ASN A 128 -17.14 12.28 2.69
CA ASN A 128 -17.69 11.91 3.99
C ASN A 128 -18.67 10.74 3.87
N ARG A 129 -18.29 9.72 3.10
CA ARG A 129 -19.13 8.56 2.74
C ARG A 129 -18.51 7.22 3.12
N LEU A 130 -17.36 7.22 3.77
CA LEU A 130 -16.75 6.00 4.28
C LEU A 130 -17.49 5.48 5.52
N PRO A 131 -17.53 4.16 5.72
CA PRO A 131 -18.06 3.60 6.94
C PRO A 131 -17.13 3.90 8.13
N SER A 132 -17.63 3.69 9.35
CA SER A 132 -16.77 3.77 10.52
C SER A 132 -15.79 2.59 10.51
N ILE A 133 -14.50 2.90 10.52
CA ILE A 133 -13.43 1.91 10.63
C ILE A 133 -12.95 1.76 12.09
N PRO A 134 -12.53 0.55 12.50
CA PRO A 134 -11.90 0.36 13.81
C PRO A 134 -10.53 1.05 13.87
N SER A 135 -10.01 1.26 15.08
CA SER A 135 -8.60 1.64 15.24
C SER A 135 -7.67 0.56 14.69
N PRO A 136 -6.54 0.94 14.07
CA PRO A 136 -5.63 -0.01 13.45
C PRO A 136 -5.08 -1.00 14.48
N THR A 137 -4.97 -2.28 14.10
CA THR A 137 -4.48 -3.37 14.94
C THR A 137 -3.76 -4.43 14.11
N ASP A 138 -2.66 -4.94 14.65
CA ASP A 138 -1.79 -5.96 14.05
C ASP A 138 -2.20 -7.40 14.38
N LYS A 139 -3.35 -7.61 15.04
CA LYS A 139 -3.79 -8.91 15.55
C LYS A 139 -3.89 -10.00 14.48
N GLU A 140 -4.18 -9.61 13.24
CA GLU A 140 -4.27 -10.54 12.10
C GLU A 140 -2.91 -11.10 11.71
N TYR A 141 -1.83 -10.37 12.00
CA TYR A 141 -0.45 -10.77 11.74
C TYR A 141 0.17 -11.60 12.89
N TRP A 142 -0.54 -11.79 14.01
CA TRP A 142 -0.03 -12.52 15.16
C TRP A 142 0.02 -14.03 14.89
N VAL A 143 1.23 -14.54 14.69
CA VAL A 143 1.47 -15.98 14.57
C VAL A 143 1.43 -16.67 15.92
N LYS A 144 0.85 -17.87 15.96
CA LYS A 144 0.88 -18.73 17.14
C LYS A 144 2.20 -19.49 17.18
N LYS A 145 2.70 -19.79 18.39
CA LYS A 145 3.85 -20.68 18.56
C LYS A 145 3.59 -22.02 17.84
N PRO A 146 4.43 -22.42 16.87
CA PRO A 146 4.21 -23.67 16.15
C PRO A 146 4.48 -24.88 17.06
N SER A 147 3.91 -26.03 16.71
CA SER A 147 4.34 -27.30 17.29
C SER A 147 5.75 -27.64 16.77
N SER A 148 6.44 -28.54 17.48
CA SER A 148 7.76 -29.03 17.02
C SER A 148 7.71 -29.64 15.62
N GLN A 149 6.59 -30.28 15.26
CA GLN A 149 6.41 -30.89 13.94
C GLN A 149 6.24 -29.82 12.86
N ILE A 150 5.35 -28.84 13.06
CA ILE A 150 5.15 -27.73 12.12
C ILE A 150 6.46 -26.98 11.87
N PHE A 151 7.26 -26.76 12.92
CA PHE A 151 8.57 -26.14 12.78
C PHE A 151 9.51 -26.98 11.90
N THR A 152 9.57 -28.30 12.15
CA THR A 152 10.42 -29.22 11.39
C THR A 152 10.01 -29.29 9.92
N ASP A 153 8.71 -29.39 9.65
CA ASP A 153 8.17 -29.45 8.29
C ASP A 153 8.43 -28.15 7.52
N CYS A 154 8.25 -27.00 8.17
CA CYS A 154 8.56 -25.68 7.59
C CYS A 154 10.05 -25.56 7.24
N CYS A 155 10.96 -26.02 8.11
CA CYS A 155 12.39 -26.05 7.80
C CYS A 155 12.68 -26.96 6.59
N ASN A 156 12.08 -28.15 6.56
CA ASN A 156 12.28 -29.08 5.45
C ASN A 156 11.83 -28.48 4.12
N GLU A 157 10.65 -27.86 4.08
CA GLU A 157 10.11 -27.20 2.88
C GLU A 157 11.02 -26.06 2.41
N PHE A 158 11.46 -25.20 3.33
CA PHE A 158 12.36 -24.09 3.02
C PHE A 158 13.68 -24.56 2.39
N TRP A 159 14.27 -25.64 2.91
CA TRP A 159 15.52 -26.18 2.37
C TRP A 159 15.30 -26.91 1.04
N TRP A 160 14.21 -27.66 0.91
CA TRP A 160 13.88 -28.36 -0.34
C TRP A 160 13.65 -27.38 -1.50
N GLY A 161 12.86 -26.33 -1.29
CA GLY A 161 12.55 -25.31 -2.31
C GLY A 161 13.74 -24.49 -2.80
N ARG A 162 14.91 -24.57 -2.14
CA ARG A 162 16.17 -23.96 -2.61
C ARG A 162 16.95 -24.80 -3.62
N HIS A 163 16.53 -26.04 -3.86
CA HIS A 163 17.20 -26.98 -4.76
C HIS A 163 16.47 -27.17 -6.10
N THR A 164 15.42 -26.41 -6.35
CA THR A 164 14.65 -26.35 -7.60
C THR A 164 14.66 -24.94 -8.16
#